data_AF-A0A7X9FQY6-F1
#
_entry.id   AF-A0A7X9FQY6-F1
#
_cell.length_a   1.000
_cell.length_b   1.000
_cell.length_c   1.000
_cell.angle_alpha   90.00
_cell.angle_beta   90.00
_cell.angle_gamma   90.00
#
_symmetry.space_group_name_H-M   'P 1'
#
loop_
_entity.id
_entity.type
_entity.pdbx_description
1 polymer ?
#
loop_
_entity_poly.entity_id
_entity_poly.type
_entity_poly.pdbx_seq_one_letter_code
_entity_poly.pdbx_strand_id
1 'polypeptide(L)' 'MSASLSKQARLFQHYPPQKRNRTIQRETNFTLYWERNLIERPFNKLKQFITTATRYDKLKSTILTAVQFASIIILLN' A
#
# COMPACT_ATOMS: atom_id res chain seq x y z
N MET A 1 -25.98 10.53 0.16
CA MET A 1 -24.66 10.94 -0.41
C MET A 1 -23.57 11.11 0.67
N SER A 2 -23.69 10.50 1.87
CA SER A 2 -22.73 10.68 2.98
C SER A 2 -21.82 9.46 3.24
N ALA A 3 -22.11 8.30 2.64
CA ALA A 3 -21.36 7.06 2.90
C ALA A 3 -20.08 6.90 2.04
N SER A 4 -19.98 7.58 0.89
CA SER A 4 -18.76 7.53 0.03
C SER A 4 -17.61 8.35 0.63
N LEU A 5 -17.92 9.51 1.22
CA LEU A 5 -16.94 10.42 1.82
C LEU A 5 -16.20 9.80 3.02
N SER A 6 -16.88 8.99 3.85
CA SER A 6 -16.25 8.33 5.01
C SER A 6 -15.32 7.17 4.61
N LYS A 7 -15.61 6.48 3.50
CA LYS A 7 -14.76 5.45 2.90
C LYS A 7 -13.51 6.06 2.28
N GLN A 8 -13.65 7.20 1.57
CA GLN A 8 -12.53 7.96 1.03
C GLN A 8 -11.60 8.45 2.15
N ALA A 9 -12.15 9.04 3.22
CA ALA A 9 -11.38 9.55 4.36
C ALA A 9 -10.49 8.49 5.05
N ARG A 10 -10.94 7.24 5.11
CA ARG A 10 -10.18 6.12 5.69
C ARG A 10 -8.99 5.70 4.81
N LEU A 11 -9.09 5.86 3.49
CA LEU A 11 -7.99 5.59 2.56
C LEU A 11 -6.93 6.70 2.58
N PHE A 12 -7.34 7.94 2.83
CA PHE A 12 -6.44 9.08 3.05
C PHE A 12 -5.72 9.07 4.41
N GLN A 13 -6.17 8.24 5.36
CA GLN A 13 -5.73 8.23 6.76
C GLN A 13 -4.24 7.86 6.97
N HIS A 14 -3.59 7.27 5.97
CA HIS A 14 -2.16 6.86 6.04
C HIS A 14 -1.24 7.71 5.17
N TYR A 15 -1.80 8.65 4.39
CA TYR A 15 -0.96 9.66 3.75
C TYR A 15 -0.58 10.67 4.84
N PRO A 16 0.72 10.91 5.11
CA PRO A 16 1.10 11.92 6.09
C PRO A 16 0.54 13.25 5.60
N PRO A 17 -0.40 13.88 6.33
CA PRO A 17 -0.87 15.20 5.94
C PRO A 17 0.36 16.12 5.91
N GLN A 18 0.34 17.11 5.02
CA GLN A 18 1.33 18.18 5.10
C GLN A 18 1.38 18.68 6.54
N LYS A 19 2.58 18.93 7.08
CA LYS A 19 2.71 19.41 8.46
C LYS A 19 1.76 20.61 8.62
N ARG A 20 0.77 20.47 9.53
CA ARG A 20 -0.28 21.48 9.73
C ARG A 20 0.31 22.86 10.04
N ASN A 21 1.49 22.88 10.66
CA ASN A 21 2.20 24.10 11.09
C ASN A 21 3.14 24.68 10.01
N ARG A 22 2.99 24.30 8.74
CA ARG A 22 3.83 24.84 7.66
C ARG A 22 3.32 26.20 7.20
N THR A 23 4.19 27.21 7.20
CA THR A 23 3.88 28.59 6.81
C THR A 23 3.43 28.71 5.34
N ILE A 24 3.98 27.87 4.46
CA ILE A 24 3.59 27.78 3.04
C ILE A 24 3.18 26.34 2.78
N GLN A 25 1.88 26.13 2.54
CA GLN A 25 1.35 24.83 2.11
C GLN A 25 1.70 24.61 0.64
N ARG A 26 2.10 23.40 0.28
CA ARG A 26 2.34 23.05 -1.12
C ARG A 26 1.02 22.68 -1.77
N GLU A 27 0.82 22.98 -3.04
CA GLU A 27 -0.28 22.38 -3.78
C GLU A 27 0.02 20.89 -3.98
N THR A 28 -0.81 20.02 -3.38
CA THR A 28 -0.70 18.57 -3.55
C THR A 28 -2.00 18.02 -4.09
N ASN A 29 -1.91 17.30 -5.21
CA ASN A 29 -3.05 16.60 -5.78
C ASN A 29 -3.31 15.31 -4.97
N PHE A 30 -4.29 15.37 -4.07
CA PHE A 30 -4.66 14.25 -3.21
C PHE A 30 -5.19 13.04 -3.98
N THR A 31 -5.81 13.24 -5.15
CA THR A 31 -6.33 12.17 -6.00
C THR A 31 -5.20 11.28 -6.51
N LEU A 32 -4.13 11.89 -7.04
CA LEU A 32 -2.95 11.15 -7.50
C LEU A 32 -2.26 10.37 -6.37
N TYR A 33 -2.21 10.94 -5.17
CA TYR A 33 -1.64 10.26 -4.00
C TYR A 33 -2.48 9.06 -3.54
N TRP A 34 -3.81 9.17 -3.63
CA TRP A 34 -4.71 8.09 -3.31
C TRP A 34 -4.54 6.91 -4.25
N GLU A 35 -4.49 7.16 -5.56
CA GLU A 35 -4.26 6.14 -6.58
C GLU A 35 -2.92 5.42 -6.39
N ARG A 36 -1.84 6.17 -6.10
CA ARG A 36 -0.52 5.57 -5.80
C ARG A 36 -0.55 4.70 -4.55
N ASN A 37 -1.20 5.15 -3.47
CA ASN A 37 -1.28 4.41 -2.20
C ASN A 37 -2.06 3.09 -2.34
N LEU A 38 -3.02 2.99 -3.27
CA LEU A 38 -3.69 1.73 -3.58
C LEU A 38 -2.73 0.67 -4.13
N ILE A 39 -1.71 1.09 -4.87
CA ILE A 39 -0.67 0.20 -5.40
C ILE A 39 0.44 0.00 -4.36
N GLU A 40 0.93 1.04 -3.70
CA GLU A 40 2.08 0.93 -2.79
C GLU A 40 1.82 -0.01 -1.59
N ARG A 41 0.61 0.00 -1.03
CA ARG A 41 0.23 -0.84 0.12
C ARG A 41 0.33 -2.35 -0.13
N PRO A 42 -0.31 -2.91 -1.19
CA PRO A 42 -0.19 -4.33 -1.47
C PRO A 42 1.26 -4.72 -1.78
N PHE A 43 2.03 -3.89 -2.50
CA PHE A 43 3.45 -4.15 -2.74
C PHE A 43 4.29 -4.12 -1.46
N ASN A 44 3.96 -3.25 -0.49
CA ASN A 44 4.65 -3.24 0.80
C ASN A 44 4.40 -4.53 1.60
N LYS A 45 3.14 -5.01 1.62
CA LYS A 45 2.80 -6.32 2.20
C LYS A 45 3.56 -7.44 1.48
N LEU A 46 3.55 -7.43 0.15
CA LEU A 46 4.22 -8.42 -0.69
C LEU A 46 5.74 -8.47 -0.41
N LYS A 47 6.39 -7.31 -0.22
CA LYS A 47 7.81 -7.24 0.19
C LYS A 47 8.07 -7.89 1.55
N GLN A 48 7.16 -7.78 2.52
CA GLN A 48 7.29 -8.44 3.82
C GLN A 48 7.26 -9.97 3.68
N PHE A 49 6.35 -10.49 2.84
CA PHE A 49 6.28 -11.93 2.53
C PHE A 49 7.54 -12.42 1.78
N ILE A 50 7.98 -11.69 0.74
CA ILE A 50 9.18 -12.06 -0.02
C ILE A 50 10.41 -12.05 0.87
N THR A 51 10.66 -11.00 1.65
CA THR A 51 11.88 -10.89 2.48
C THR A 51 12.03 -12.06 3.44
N THR A 52 10.89 -12.56 3.96
CA THR A 52 10.84 -13.73 4.82
C THR A 52 11.16 -15.02 4.05
N ALA A 53 10.62 -15.17 2.83
CA ALA A 53 10.89 -16.31 1.96
C ALA A 53 12.35 -16.31 1.46
N THR A 54 12.84 -15.22 0.88
CA THR A 54 14.18 -15.11 0.26
C THR A 54 15.34 -15.21 1.24
N ARG A 55 15.10 -15.05 2.56
CA ARG A 55 16.16 -15.27 3.56
C ARG A 55 16.56 -16.75 3.64
N TYR A 56 15.60 -17.67 3.43
CA TYR A 56 15.81 -19.11 3.58
C TYR A 56 15.67 -19.86 2.25
N ASP A 57 14.89 -19.34 1.31
CA ASP A 57 14.69 -19.93 -0.01
C ASP A 57 15.78 -19.54 -1.00
N LYS A 58 16.41 -20.56 -1.58
CA LYS A 58 17.44 -20.42 -2.63
C LYS A 58 16.91 -20.66 -4.04
N LEU A 59 15.70 -21.21 -4.16
CA LEU A 59 15.09 -21.65 -5.43
C LEU A 59 14.17 -20.56 -5.99
N LYS A 60 14.33 -20.27 -7.28
CA LYS A 60 13.47 -19.31 -8.00
C LYS A 60 12.00 -19.72 -8.01
N SER A 61 11.72 -21.02 -8.04
CA SER A 61 10.37 -21.58 -7.99
C SER A 61 9.66 -21.26 -6.68
N THR A 62 10.34 -21.42 -5.53
CA THR A 62 9.73 -21.14 -4.23
C THR A 62 9.39 -19.66 -4.06
N ILE A 63 10.27 -18.78 -4.54
CA ILE A 63 10.02 -17.33 -4.55
C ILE A 63 8.79 -17.01 -5.41
N LEU A 64 8.66 -17.61 -6.59
CA LEU A 64 7.50 -17.42 -7.47
C LEU A 64 6.20 -17.88 -6.80
N THR A 65 6.20 -19.06 -6.19
CA THR A 65 5.04 -19.60 -5.46
C THR A 65 4.66 -18.70 -4.27
N ALA A 66 5.65 -18.19 -3.53
CA ALA A 66 5.43 -17.25 -2.42
C ALA A 66 4.77 -15.94 -2.90
N VAL A 67 5.19 -15.41 -4.06
CA VAL A 67 4.57 -14.22 -4.66
C VAL A 67 3.13 -14.48 -5.07
N GLN A 68 2.86 -15.61 -5.73
CA GLN A 68 1.51 -16.00 -6.12
C GLN A 68 0.59 -16.16 -4.90
N PHE A 69 1.08 -16.83 -3.86
CA PHE A 69 0.34 -17.03 -2.62
C PHE A 69 0.04 -15.72 -1.89
N ALA A 70 1.05 -14.85 -1.74
CA ALA A 70 0.88 -13.53 -1.14
C ALA A 70 -0.12 -12.67 -1.94
N SER A 71 -0.11 -12.74 -3.27
CA SER A 71 -1.07 -12.03 -4.13
C SER A 71 -2.50 -12.49 -3.87
N ILE A 72 -2.73 -13.80 -3.73
CA ILE A 72 -4.06 -14.36 -3.42
C ILE A 72 -4.55 -13.90 -2.04
N ILE A 73 -3.68 -13.96 -1.02
CA ILE A 73 -4.02 -13.50 0.34
C ILE A 73 -4.39 -12.03 0.36
N ILE A 74 -3.61 -11.18 -0.32
CA ILE A 74 -3.85 -9.74 -0.37
C ILE A 74 -5.17 -9.43 -1.11
N LEU A 75 -5.52 -10.23 -2.13
CA LEU A 75 -6.78 -10.07 -2.89
C LEU A 75 -8.01 -10.49 -2.09
N LEU A 76 -7.92 -11.55 -1.29
CA LEU A 76 -9.03 -12.10 -0.50
C LEU A 76 -9.30 -11.34 0.81
N ASN A 77 -8.37 -10.46 1.22
CA ASN A 77 -8.45 -9.68 2.45
C ASN A 77 -8.99 -8.26 2.22
#